data_AF-A0AAJ3LJI4-F1
#
_entry.id   AF-A0AAJ3LJI4-F1
#
_cell.length_a   1.000
_cell.length_b   1.000
_cell.length_c   1.000
_cell.angle_alpha   90.00
_cell.angle_beta   90.00
_cell.angle_gamma   90.00
#
_symmetry.space_group_name_H-M   'P 1'
#
loop_
_entity.id
_entity.type
_entity.pdbx_description
1 polymer ?
#
loop_
_entity_poly.entity_id
_entity_poly.type
_entity_poly.pdbx_seq_one_letter_code
_entity_poly.pdbx_strand_id
1 'polypeptide(L)'
;MPDTTDNGFYDRADAHIELSNEQFRAFADLGKVSASMMFGTTRFNAWVSARSFKSGEEMAQAREAMLKYFCDQYRMMLEDNLDDHINNFSKYMLVKGS
;
A
#
# COMPACT_ATOMS: atom_id res chain seq x y z
N MET A 1 -5.12 13.41 2.27
CA MET A 1 -5.84 12.79 1.14
C MET A 1 -6.79 13.80 0.51
N PRO A 2 -6.67 14.15 -0.79
CA PRO A 2 -7.69 14.95 -1.48
C PRO A 2 -9.01 14.17 -1.56
N ASP A 3 -10.13 14.87 -1.79
CA ASP A 3 -11.54 14.40 -1.86
C ASP A 3 -11.86 13.32 -2.93
N THR A 4 -10.98 12.35 -3.14
CA THR A 4 -11.09 11.32 -4.20
C THR A 4 -11.36 9.91 -3.67
N THR A 5 -11.53 9.73 -2.36
CA THR A 5 -11.87 8.43 -1.77
C THR A 5 -13.38 8.27 -1.74
N ASP A 6 -13.91 7.35 -2.55
CA ASP A 6 -15.29 6.91 -2.42
C ASP A 6 -15.52 6.21 -1.07
N ASN A 7 -16.78 6.08 -0.65
CA ASN A 7 -17.14 5.46 0.63
C ASN A 7 -16.56 4.04 0.81
N GLY A 8 -16.31 3.30 -0.27
CA GLY A 8 -15.75 1.95 -0.23
C GLY A 8 -14.23 1.88 -0.38
N PHE A 9 -13.52 3.01 -0.44
CA PHE A 9 -12.06 3.03 -0.52
C PHE A 9 -11.43 2.32 0.67
N TYR A 10 -11.89 2.67 1.89
CA TYR A 10 -11.39 2.09 3.13
C TYR A 10 -11.73 0.61 3.22
N ASP A 11 -12.95 0.21 2.88
CA ASP A 11 -13.35 -1.21 2.85
C ASP A 11 -12.42 -2.06 1.96
N ARG A 12 -12.02 -1.53 0.79
CA ARG A 12 -11.08 -2.22 -0.11
C ARG A 12 -9.66 -2.26 0.45
N ALA A 13 -9.20 -1.19 1.08
CA ALA A 13 -7.90 -1.15 1.71
C ALA A 13 -7.82 -2.15 2.88
N ASP A 14 -8.86 -2.18 3.72
CA ASP A 14 -8.97 -3.06 4.88
C ASP A 14 -9.01 -4.53 4.47
N ALA A 15 -9.69 -4.89 3.38
CA ALA A 15 -9.68 -6.26 2.86
C ALA A 15 -8.26 -6.77 2.54
N HIS A 16 -7.34 -5.91 2.09
CA HIS A 16 -5.94 -6.28 1.87
C HIS A 16 -5.17 -6.47 3.20
N ILE A 17 -5.52 -5.69 4.22
CA ILE A 17 -4.96 -5.81 5.58
C ILE A 17 -5.46 -7.08 6.26
N GLU A 18 -6.75 -7.40 6.12
CA GLU A 18 -7.36 -8.63 6.64
C GLU A 18 -6.65 -9.87 6.09
N LEU A 19 -6.46 -9.94 4.77
CA LEU A 19 -5.70 -11.03 4.16
C LEU A 19 -4.26 -11.11 4.68
N SER A 20 -3.59 -9.97 4.84
CA SER A 20 -2.22 -9.93 5.40
C SER A 20 -2.21 -10.41 6.86
N ASN A 21 -3.24 -10.07 7.64
CA ASN A 21 -3.38 -10.54 9.02
C ASN A 21 -3.61 -12.05 9.08
N GLU A 22 -4.39 -12.63 8.17
CA GLU A 22 -4.56 -14.09 8.06
C GLU A 22 -3.23 -14.78 7.73
N GLN A 23 -2.48 -14.24 6.78
CA GLN A 23 -1.14 -14.76 6.43
C GLN A 23 -0.18 -14.64 7.63
N PHE A 24 -0.21 -13.54 8.37
CA PHE A 24 0.61 -13.40 9.57
C PHE A 24 0.25 -14.44 10.63
N ARG A 25 -1.04 -14.74 10.86
CA ARG A 25 -1.45 -15.81 11.78
C ARG A 25 -0.93 -17.18 11.33
N ALA A 26 -0.81 -17.42 10.03
CA ALA A 26 -0.32 -18.68 9.48
C ALA A 26 1.22 -18.82 9.54
N PHE A 27 1.97 -17.74 9.27
CA PHE A 27 3.43 -17.80 9.11
C PHE A 27 4.24 -17.18 10.25
N ALA A 28 3.60 -16.41 11.13
CA ALA A 28 4.21 -15.69 12.25
C ALA A 28 5.42 -14.80 11.89
N ASP A 29 5.47 -14.32 10.63
CA ASP A 29 6.58 -13.50 10.11
C ASP A 29 6.03 -12.23 9.44
N LEU A 30 5.99 -11.13 10.20
CA LEU A 30 5.51 -9.84 9.71
C LEU A 30 6.34 -9.30 8.54
N GLY A 31 7.65 -9.56 8.55
CA GLY A 31 8.56 -9.09 7.51
C GLY A 31 8.25 -9.73 6.15
N LYS A 32 8.05 -11.05 6.13
CA LYS A 32 7.67 -11.77 4.90
C LYS A 32 6.29 -11.35 4.39
N VAL A 33 5.31 -11.23 5.28
CA VAL A 33 3.95 -10.81 4.91
C VAL A 33 3.98 -9.40 4.32
N SER A 34 4.61 -8.45 5.00
CA SER A 34 4.76 -7.07 4.51
C SER A 34 5.46 -7.00 3.15
N ALA A 35 6.58 -7.72 2.98
CA ALA A 35 7.29 -7.77 1.70
C ALA A 35 6.42 -8.34 0.57
N SER A 36 5.65 -9.41 0.86
CA SER A 36 4.77 -10.03 -0.13
C SER A 36 3.56 -9.15 -0.48
N MET A 37 3.00 -8.42 0.48
CA MET A 37 1.92 -7.44 0.26
C MET A 37 2.42 -6.32 -0.66
N MET A 38 3.57 -5.74 -0.36
CA MET A 38 4.17 -4.68 -1.18
C MET A 38 4.48 -5.18 -2.60
N PHE A 39 5.02 -6.38 -2.75
CA PHE A 39 5.24 -6.98 -4.07
C PHE A 39 3.92 -7.19 -4.82
N GLY A 40 2.86 -7.67 -4.15
CA GLY A 40 1.51 -7.78 -4.71
C GLY A 40 0.99 -6.45 -5.26
N THR A 41 1.10 -5.38 -4.48
CA THR A 41 0.72 -4.02 -4.89
C THR A 41 1.48 -3.58 -6.14
N THR A 42 2.80 -3.81 -6.23
CA THR A 42 3.57 -3.42 -7.42
C THR A 42 3.13 -4.16 -8.68
N ARG A 43 2.76 -5.44 -8.57
CA ARG A 43 2.25 -6.24 -9.70
C ARG A 43 0.88 -5.74 -10.16
N PHE A 44 0.00 -5.43 -9.22
CA PHE A 44 -1.31 -4.86 -9.52
C PHE A 44 -1.18 -3.50 -10.21
N ASN A 45 -0.35 -2.61 -9.68
CA ASN A 45 -0.11 -1.29 -10.26
C ASN A 45 0.48 -1.37 -11.67
N ALA A 46 1.42 -2.28 -11.91
CA ALA A 46 1.96 -2.52 -13.26
C ALA A 46 0.86 -2.97 -14.24
N TRP A 47 0.00 -3.91 -13.82
CA TRP A 47 -1.11 -4.41 -14.64
C TRP A 47 -2.15 -3.32 -14.94
N VAL A 48 -2.57 -2.54 -13.94
CA VAL A 48 -3.52 -1.43 -14.14
C VAL A 48 -2.93 -0.38 -15.08
N SER A 49 -1.66 -0.03 -14.88
CA SER A 49 -0.98 0.96 -15.72
C SER A 49 -0.89 0.51 -17.17
N ALA A 50 -0.58 -0.77 -17.41
CA ALA A 50 -0.49 -1.33 -18.76
C ALA A 50 -1.78 -1.16 -19.58
N ARG A 51 -2.96 -1.10 -18.93
CA ARG A 51 -4.25 -0.89 -19.59
C ARG A 51 -4.41 0.50 -20.21
N SER A 52 -3.54 1.45 -19.86
CA SER A 52 -3.56 2.82 -20.37
C SER A 52 -2.69 3.02 -21.61
N PHE A 53 -1.96 1.99 -22.06
CA PHE A 53 -1.03 2.06 -23.19
C PHE A 53 -1.47 1.13 -24.33
N LYS A 54 -1.06 1.46 -25.55
CA LYS A 54 -1.36 0.67 -26.75
C LYS A 54 -0.26 -0.34 -27.08
N SER A 55 0.95 -0.16 -26.56
CA SER A 55 2.07 -1.08 -26.74
C SER A 55 3.06 -1.07 -25.58
N GLY A 56 3.97 -2.05 -25.57
CA GLY A 56 5.06 -2.12 -24.62
C GLY A 56 6.06 -0.97 -24.78
N GLU A 57 6.28 -0.48 -26.00
CA GLU A 57 7.16 0.67 -26.27
C GLU A 57 6.60 1.96 -25.67
N GLU A 58 5.30 2.21 -25.82
CA GLU A 58 4.63 3.37 -25.22
C GLU A 58 4.73 3.31 -23.68
N MET A 59 4.47 2.13 -23.10
CA MET A 59 4.63 1.91 -21.67
C MET A 59 6.07 2.10 -21.20
N ALA A 60 7.06 1.68 -22.00
CA ALA A 60 8.48 1.85 -21.69
C ALA A 60 8.89 3.34 -21.68
N GLN A 61 8.36 4.14 -22.60
CA GLN A 61 8.58 5.60 -22.61
C GLN A 61 7.98 6.28 -21.37
N ALA A 62 6.87 5.75 -20.84
CA ALA A 62 6.23 6.26 -19.63
C ALA A 62 6.78 5.67 -18.31
N ARG A 63 7.75 4.74 -18.36
CA ARG A 63 8.22 3.97 -17.20
C ARG A 63 8.64 4.84 -16.02
N GLU A 64 9.52 5.82 -16.25
CA GLU A 64 10.04 6.67 -15.17
C GLU A 64 8.96 7.55 -14.56
N ALA A 65 8.04 8.07 -15.37
CA ALA A 65 6.92 8.85 -14.89
C ALA A 65 5.99 8.03 -13.99
N MET A 66 5.70 6.77 -14.36
CA MET A 66 4.92 5.86 -13.53
C MET A 66 5.62 5.50 -12.23
N LEU A 67 6.92 5.18 -12.28
CA LEU A 67 7.71 4.90 -11.07
C LEU A 67 7.68 6.08 -10.10
N LYS A 68 7.91 7.30 -10.61
CA LYS A 68 7.86 8.51 -9.80
C LYS A 68 6.47 8.69 -9.17
N TYR A 69 5.41 8.55 -9.96
CA TYR A 69 4.04 8.67 -9.47
C TYR A 69 3.74 7.70 -8.31
N PHE A 70 3.97 6.40 -8.49
CA PHE A 70 3.68 5.42 -7.45
C PHE A 70 4.55 5.59 -6.21
N CYS A 71 5.84 5.91 -6.37
CA CYS A 71 6.73 6.18 -5.23
C CYS A 71 6.30 7.40 -4.43
N ASP A 72 5.87 8.48 -5.10
CA ASP A 72 5.42 9.70 -4.44
C ASP A 72 4.08 9.48 -3.72
N GLN A 73 3.14 8.76 -4.34
CA GLN A 73 1.89 8.37 -3.68
C GLN A 73 2.12 7.49 -2.46
N TYR A 74 2.99 6.47 -2.58
CA TYR A 74 3.34 5.60 -1.45
C TYR A 74 3.99 6.39 -0.32
N ARG A 75 4.95 7.27 -0.65
CA ARG A 75 5.61 8.11 0.35
C ARG A 75 4.61 8.96 1.12
N MET A 76 3.75 9.70 0.41
CA MET A 76 2.73 10.56 1.02
C MET A 76 1.82 9.78 1.99
N MET A 77 1.28 8.63 1.56
CA MET A 77 0.41 7.81 2.42
C MET A 77 1.18 7.20 3.60
N LEU A 78 2.43 6.81 3.40
CA LEU A 78 3.24 6.23 4.48
C LEU A 78 3.64 7.29 5.51
N GLU A 79 4.01 8.50 5.07
CA GLU A 79 4.29 9.64 5.94
C GLU A 79 3.09 9.95 6.82
N ASP A 80 1.89 10.10 6.24
CA ASP A 80 0.65 10.33 7.00
C ASP A 80 0.42 9.25 8.08
N ASN A 81 0.58 7.97 7.72
CA ASN A 81 0.41 6.86 8.66
C ASN A 81 1.50 6.83 9.74
N LEU A 82 2.75 7.08 9.39
CA LEU A 82 3.87 7.12 10.34
C LEU A 82 3.71 8.26 11.32
N ASP A 83 3.34 9.44 10.84
CA ASP A 83 3.12 10.62 11.68
C ASP A 83 1.95 10.37 12.66
N ASP A 84 0.87 9.71 12.24
CA ASP A 84 -0.20 9.29 13.16
C ASP A 84 0.31 8.33 14.23
N HIS A 85 1.12 7.33 13.86
CA HIS A 85 1.71 6.37 14.81
C HIS A 85 2.72 7.04 15.75
N ILE A 86 3.50 8.01 15.29
CA ILE A 86 4.44 8.78 16.10
C ILE A 86 3.68 9.61 17.13
N ASN A 87 2.67 10.36 16.68
CA ASN A 87 1.89 11.25 17.54
C ASN A 87 1.04 10.49 18.56
N ASN A 88 0.59 9.28 18.22
CA ASN A 88 -0.25 8.44 19.07
C ASN A 88 0.48 7.21 19.63
N PHE A 89 1.82 7.21 19.62
CA PHE A 89 2.63 6.01 19.90
C PHE A 89 2.25 5.34 21.22
N SER A 90 2.18 6.11 22.31
CA SER A 90 1.81 5.60 23.63
C SER A 90 0.42 4.96 23.62
N LYS A 91 -0.55 5.56 22.93
CA LYS A 91 -1.93 5.04 22.85
C LYS A 91 -1.98 3.72 22.08
N TYR A 92 -1.31 3.63 20.94
CA TYR A 92 -1.37 2.42 20.10
C TYR A 92 -0.51 1.28 20.64
N MET A 93 0.63 1.58 21.25
CA MET A 93 1.59 0.56 21.68
C MET A 93 1.41 0.11 23.14
N LEU A 94 0.80 0.91 24.02
CA LEU A 94 0.55 0.51 25.42
C LEU A 94 -0.70 -0.38 25.58
N VAL A 95 -1.66 -0.34 24.66
CA VAL A 95 -2.88 -1.17 24.73
C VAL A 95 -2.60 -2.67 24.56
N LYS A 96 -1.39 -3.05 24.11
CA LYS A 96 -0.92 -4.45 24.09
C LYS A 96 -0.24 -4.93 25.39
N GLY A 97 -0.23 -4.11 26.44
CA GLY A 97 0.44 -4.40 27.72
C GLY A 97 -0.47 -4.53 28.96
N SER A 98 -1.78 -4.78 28.78
CA SER A 98 -2.73 -5.04 29.89
C SER A 98 -3.33 -6.43 29.79
#